data_AF-A0A314Z9Q4-F1
#
_entry.id   AF-A0A314Z9Q4-F1
#
_cell.length_a   1.000
_cell.length_b   1.000
_cell.length_c   1.000
_cell.angle_alpha   90.00
_cell.angle_beta   90.00
_cell.angle_gamma   90.00
#
_symmetry.space_group_name_H-M   'P 1'
#
loop_
_entity.id
_entity.type
_entity.pdbx_description
1 polymer ?
#
loop_
_entity_poly.entity_id
_entity_poly.type
_entity_poly.pdbx_seq_one_letter_code
_entity_poly.pdbx_strand_id
1 'polypeptide(L)'
;MEGALSSSTTYKEKEKQEIVEDHEILKNRISTHPLYGLLVEAHLDCLKVGGISGDLDLEGDVSRDMKQLGNKYKASENRQSDLDHFMEAYCLALGKLKEAMEEPQQTSMEFISNMHLQLKELSGSHQPEPAPHFPVKATIDCACSLQTGKRAGGSSAFMESDEFSRI
;
A
#
# COMPACT_ATOMS: atom_id res chain seq x y z
N MET A 1 -32.99 -9.13 -58.81
CA MET A 1 -33.17 -7.98 -57.91
C MET A 1 -32.20 -8.21 -56.77
N GLU A 2 -30.93 -7.88 -56.98
CA GLU A 2 -29.83 -8.10 -56.04
C GLU A 2 -28.99 -6.82 -56.08
N GLY A 3 -28.76 -6.19 -54.93
CA GLY A 3 -27.81 -5.08 -54.81
C GLY A 3 -28.36 -3.83 -54.14
N ALA A 4 -28.50 -3.86 -52.80
CA ALA A 4 -28.61 -2.64 -51.99
C ALA A 4 -28.28 -2.84 -50.49
N LEU A 5 -27.35 -3.72 -50.12
CA LEU A 5 -26.94 -3.88 -48.71
C LEU A 5 -25.43 -3.69 -48.43
N SER A 6 -24.61 -3.35 -49.44
CA SER A 6 -23.14 -3.35 -49.29
C SER A 6 -22.51 -2.06 -48.75
N SER A 7 -23.27 -0.96 -48.55
CA SER A 7 -22.66 0.35 -48.28
C SER A 7 -22.64 0.74 -46.80
N SER A 8 -23.44 0.13 -45.92
CA SER A 8 -23.53 0.57 -44.51
C SER A 8 -22.44 0.01 -43.60
N THR A 9 -21.78 -1.08 -43.99
CA THR A 9 -20.72 -1.74 -43.20
C THR A 9 -19.33 -1.12 -43.45
N THR A 10 -19.08 -0.60 -44.65
CA THR A 10 -17.76 -0.06 -45.06
C THR A 10 -17.37 1.27 -44.42
N TYR A 11 -18.34 2.13 -44.06
CA TYR A 11 -18.04 3.40 -43.39
C TYR A 11 -17.69 3.22 -41.90
N LYS A 12 -18.40 2.31 -41.21
CA LYS A 12 -18.12 1.98 -39.81
C LYS A 12 -16.78 1.28 -39.64
N GLU A 13 -16.36 0.48 -40.62
CA GLU A 13 -15.08 -0.20 -40.57
C GLU A 13 -13.90 0.76 -40.83
N LYS A 14 -14.08 1.75 -41.72
CA LYS A 14 -13.10 2.82 -41.94
C LYS A 14 -12.91 3.73 -40.72
N GLU A 15 -13.99 4.14 -40.08
CA GLU A 15 -13.96 4.97 -38.86
C GLU A 15 -13.33 4.21 -37.68
N LYS A 16 -13.63 2.90 -37.55
CA LYS A 16 -12.97 2.05 -36.56
C LYS A 16 -11.47 1.88 -36.85
N GLN A 17 -11.08 1.77 -38.12
CA GLN A 17 -9.67 1.67 -38.53
C GLN A 17 -8.88 2.95 -38.19
N GLU A 18 -9.47 4.12 -38.44
CA GLU A 18 -8.89 5.44 -38.15
C GLU A 18 -8.73 5.66 -36.63
N ILE A 19 -9.73 5.32 -35.82
CA ILE A 19 -9.65 5.41 -34.36
C ILE A 19 -8.57 4.50 -33.78
N VAL A 20 -8.40 3.29 -34.34
CA VAL A 20 -7.36 2.35 -33.89
C VAL A 20 -5.96 2.89 -34.23
N GLU A 21 -5.77 3.45 -35.42
CA GLU A 21 -4.51 4.07 -35.84
C GLU A 21 -4.15 5.29 -34.97
N ASP A 22 -5.12 6.16 -34.67
CA ASP A 22 -4.94 7.28 -33.75
C ASP A 22 -4.55 6.83 -32.34
N HIS A 23 -5.15 5.74 -31.86
CA HIS A 23 -4.81 5.16 -30.55
C HIS A 23 -3.39 4.58 -30.53
N GLU A 24 -2.95 3.92 -31.59
CA GLU A 24 -1.58 3.41 -31.70
C GLU A 24 -0.55 4.55 -31.77
N ILE A 25 -0.85 5.63 -32.51
CA ILE A 25 -0.02 6.83 -32.56
C ILE A 25 0.07 7.47 -31.17
N LEU A 26 -1.05 7.60 -30.45
CA LEU A 26 -1.06 8.15 -29.09
C LEU A 26 -0.26 7.28 -28.12
N LYS A 27 -0.45 5.95 -28.15
CA LYS A 27 0.31 5.01 -27.33
C LYS A 27 1.81 5.12 -27.62
N ASN A 28 2.20 5.21 -28.88
CA ASN A 28 3.59 5.40 -29.27
C ASN A 28 4.13 6.71 -28.66
N ARG A 29 3.43 7.83 -28.84
CA ARG A 29 3.80 9.14 -28.27
C ARG A 29 3.97 9.09 -26.76
N ILE A 30 3.07 8.41 -26.03
CA ILE A 30 3.18 8.21 -24.59
C ILE A 30 4.41 7.36 -24.25
N SER A 31 4.60 6.22 -24.93
CA SER A 31 5.68 5.28 -24.63
C SER A 31 7.08 5.81 -24.94
N THR A 32 7.21 6.69 -25.93
CA THR A 32 8.49 7.35 -26.28
C THR A 32 8.71 8.65 -25.51
N HIS A 33 7.80 9.03 -24.61
CA HIS A 33 7.86 10.28 -23.89
C HIS A 33 9.01 10.26 -22.86
N PRO A 34 9.84 11.32 -22.75
CA PRO A 34 10.95 11.37 -21.78
C PRO A 34 10.53 11.13 -20.32
N LEU A 35 9.32 11.52 -19.94
CA LEU A 35 8.77 11.31 -18.58
C LEU A 35 8.11 9.94 -18.36
N TYR A 36 7.99 9.09 -19.39
CA TYR A 36 7.27 7.82 -19.25
C TYR A 36 7.91 6.88 -18.21
N GLY A 37 9.24 6.79 -18.19
CA GLY A 37 9.96 5.99 -17.20
C GLY A 37 9.71 6.47 -15.76
N LEU A 38 9.84 7.78 -15.54
CA LEU A 38 9.56 8.41 -14.24
C LEU A 38 8.12 8.16 -13.78
N LEU A 39 7.17 8.20 -14.72
CA LEU A 39 5.78 7.95 -14.42
C LEU A 39 5.53 6.51 -13.96
N VAL A 40 6.11 5.55 -14.66
CA VAL A 40 5.99 4.12 -14.31
C VAL A 40 6.59 3.86 -12.94
N GLU A 41 7.76 4.43 -12.66
CA GLU A 41 8.41 4.31 -11.35
C GLU A 41 7.57 4.90 -10.23
N ALA A 42 7.03 6.11 -10.41
CA ALA A 42 6.13 6.75 -9.45
C ALA A 42 4.91 5.88 -9.15
N HIS A 43 4.40 5.20 -10.18
CA HIS A 43 3.28 4.28 -10.05
C HIS A 43 3.68 3.05 -9.23
N LEU A 44 4.81 2.42 -9.56
CA LEU A 44 5.34 1.26 -8.81
C LEU A 44 5.59 1.58 -7.33
N ASP A 45 6.04 2.80 -7.03
CA ASP A 45 6.21 3.27 -5.66
C ASP A 45 4.88 3.31 -4.89
N CYS A 46 3.80 3.79 -5.51
CA CYS A 46 2.47 3.71 -4.89
C CYS A 46 2.05 2.27 -4.63
N LEU A 47 2.35 1.35 -5.55
CA LEU A 47 2.04 -0.08 -5.40
C LEU A 47 2.82 -0.72 -4.25
N LYS A 48 4.07 -0.31 -4.07
CA LYS A 48 4.97 -0.75 -2.98
C LYS A 48 4.45 -0.30 -1.62
N VAL A 49 4.12 0.99 -1.49
CA VAL A 49 3.50 1.55 -0.26
C VAL A 49 2.14 0.89 0.00
N GLY A 50 1.38 0.58 -1.05
CA GLY A 50 0.10 -0.15 -0.97
C GLY A 50 0.21 -1.64 -0.62
N GLY A 51 1.42 -2.20 -0.49
CA GLY A 51 1.63 -3.61 -0.15
C GLY A 51 1.26 -4.59 -1.27
N ILE A 52 1.03 -4.12 -2.50
CA ILE A 52 0.68 -4.98 -3.63
C ILE A 52 1.91 -5.49 -4.41
N SER A 53 3.08 -4.88 -4.19
CA SER A 53 4.33 -5.21 -4.91
C SER A 53 5.07 -6.44 -4.36
N GLY A 54 4.46 -7.28 -3.53
CA GLY A 54 5.11 -8.51 -3.01
C GLY A 54 5.64 -9.49 -4.07
N ASP A 55 5.36 -9.24 -5.37
CA ASP A 55 5.79 -10.03 -6.53
C ASP A 55 6.49 -9.19 -7.62
N LEU A 56 6.74 -7.89 -7.38
CA LEU A 56 7.30 -6.95 -8.36
C LEU A 56 8.57 -6.29 -7.80
N ASP A 57 9.65 -7.06 -7.66
CA ASP A 57 10.97 -6.55 -7.30
C ASP A 57 11.56 -5.74 -8.48
N LEU A 58 11.26 -4.44 -8.52
CA LEU A 58 11.97 -3.47 -9.34
C LEU A 58 12.39 -2.29 -8.45
N GLU A 59 13.64 -2.33 -7.98
CA GLU A 59 14.24 -1.28 -7.17
C GLU A 59 14.50 -0.03 -8.02
N GLY A 60 13.66 0.99 -7.84
CA GLY A 60 13.91 2.38 -8.21
C GLY A 60 13.49 3.26 -7.04
N ASP A 61 14.40 4.11 -6.56
CA ASP A 61 14.13 5.12 -5.54
C ASP A 61 14.30 6.51 -6.16
N VAL A 62 13.18 7.14 -6.52
CA VAL A 62 13.13 8.52 -7.02
C VAL A 62 12.17 9.34 -6.15
N SER A 63 12.42 9.37 -4.84
CA SER A 63 11.64 10.23 -3.95
C SER A 63 12.03 11.72 -4.01
N ARG A 64 13.10 12.11 -4.71
CA ARG A 64 13.64 13.49 -4.68
C ARG A 64 13.30 14.38 -5.89
N ASP A 65 12.91 13.81 -7.03
CA ASP A 65 12.68 14.60 -8.25
C ASP A 65 11.24 15.12 -8.40
N MET A 66 10.27 14.45 -7.75
CA MET A 66 8.84 14.81 -7.86
C MET A 66 8.51 16.18 -7.25
N LYS A 67 9.17 16.56 -6.16
CA LYS A 67 8.95 17.87 -5.52
C LYS A 67 9.39 19.03 -6.43
N GLN A 68 10.44 18.85 -7.24
CA GLN A 68 10.86 19.86 -8.22
C GLN A 68 9.90 19.95 -9.40
N LEU A 69 9.33 18.83 -9.84
CA LEU A 69 8.35 18.80 -10.94
C LEU A 69 7.11 19.63 -10.60
N GLY A 70 6.65 19.59 -9.35
CA GLY A 70 5.45 20.31 -8.91
C GLY A 70 5.60 21.82 -8.96
N ASN A 71 6.82 22.31 -8.69
CA ASN A 71 7.15 23.71 -8.78
C ASN A 71 7.33 24.18 -10.23
N LYS A 72 7.80 23.31 -11.13
CA LYS A 72 7.95 23.61 -12.56
C LYS A 72 6.60 23.70 -13.27
N TYR A 73 5.65 22.84 -12.93
CA TYR A 73 4.27 22.86 -13.44
C TYR A 73 3.58 24.22 -13.23
N LYS A 74 3.77 24.83 -12.04
CA LYS A 74 3.22 26.16 -11.73
C LYS A 74 3.82 27.29 -12.58
N ALA A 75 4.94 27.06 -13.25
CA ALA A 75 5.69 28.05 -14.00
C ALA A 75 5.68 27.83 -15.54
N SER A 76 5.29 26.64 -16.03
CA SER A 76 5.41 26.23 -17.44
C SER A 76 4.13 26.36 -18.27
N GLU A 77 3.06 26.94 -17.71
CA GLU A 77 1.68 26.96 -18.25
C GLU A 77 1.51 27.61 -19.64
N ASN A 78 2.57 28.06 -20.31
CA ASN A 78 2.49 28.89 -21.50
C ASN A 78 3.03 28.28 -22.82
N ARG A 79 3.66 27.09 -22.83
CA ARG A 79 4.28 26.52 -24.08
C ARG A 79 4.40 24.99 -24.19
N GLN A 80 3.77 24.20 -23.32
CA GLN A 80 3.89 22.74 -23.34
C GLN A 80 2.78 22.08 -24.17
N SER A 81 3.05 20.92 -24.78
CA SER A 81 1.98 20.15 -25.44
C SER A 81 1.03 19.56 -24.39
N ASP A 82 -0.23 19.31 -24.76
CA ASP A 82 -1.21 18.71 -23.85
C ASP A 82 -0.73 17.39 -23.23
N LEU A 83 0.08 16.63 -23.98
CA LEU A 83 0.68 15.40 -23.49
C LEU A 83 1.74 15.67 -22.43
N ASP A 84 2.62 16.66 -22.62
CA ASP A 84 3.63 17.01 -21.62
C ASP A 84 2.95 17.40 -20.30
N HIS A 85 1.91 18.23 -20.39
CA HIS A 85 1.12 18.66 -19.25
C HIS A 85 0.45 17.48 -18.53
N PHE A 86 -0.13 16.56 -19.29
CA PHE A 86 -0.71 15.33 -18.74
C PHE A 86 0.34 14.47 -18.02
N MET A 87 1.50 14.23 -18.65
CA MET A 87 2.57 13.41 -18.07
C MET A 87 3.09 14.01 -16.76
N GLU A 88 3.28 15.33 -16.71
CA GLU A 88 3.70 16.03 -15.49
C GLU A 88 2.62 15.98 -14.39
N ALA A 89 1.38 16.33 -14.73
CA ALA A 89 0.26 16.32 -13.77
C ALA A 89 0.04 14.92 -13.18
N TYR A 90 0.19 13.88 -14.00
CA TYR A 90 0.00 12.50 -13.55
C TYR A 90 1.13 12.02 -12.63
N CYS A 91 2.40 12.34 -12.95
CA CYS A 91 3.52 12.09 -12.03
C CYS A 91 3.29 12.78 -10.67
N LEU A 92 2.81 14.02 -10.68
CA LEU A 92 2.52 14.77 -9.45
C LEU A 92 1.37 14.18 -8.65
N ALA A 93 0.32 13.71 -9.32
CA ALA A 93 -0.79 13.04 -8.67
C ALA A 93 -0.33 11.75 -7.97
N LEU A 94 0.53 10.96 -8.61
CA LEU A 94 1.11 9.75 -8.01
C LEU A 94 1.99 10.08 -6.80
N GLY A 95 2.84 11.11 -6.88
CA GLY A 95 3.65 11.55 -5.74
C GLY A 95 2.81 11.95 -4.52
N LYS A 96 1.71 12.67 -4.73
CA LYS A 96 0.78 13.03 -3.65
C LYS A 96 0.03 11.83 -3.09
N LEU A 97 -0.34 10.87 -3.95
CA LEU A 97 -0.96 9.63 -3.51
C LEU A 97 -0.01 8.83 -2.61
N LYS A 98 1.26 8.69 -3.01
CA LYS A 98 2.30 8.03 -2.20
C LYS A 98 2.40 8.66 -0.81
N GLU A 99 2.57 9.99 -0.73
CA GLU A 99 2.67 10.71 0.55
C GLU A 99 1.41 10.52 1.41
N ALA A 100 0.23 10.62 0.81
CA ALA A 100 -1.04 10.41 1.51
C ALA A 100 -1.25 8.98 2.03
N MET A 101 -0.59 7.98 1.43
CA MET A 101 -0.61 6.59 1.89
C MET A 101 0.45 6.31 2.97
N GLU A 102 1.64 6.91 2.84
CA GLU A 102 2.77 6.69 3.74
C GLU A 102 2.56 7.36 5.11
N GLU A 103 2.00 8.57 5.14
CA GLU A 103 1.67 9.31 6.38
C GLU A 103 0.83 8.51 7.41
N PRO A 104 -0.35 7.94 7.04
CA PRO A 104 -1.14 7.14 7.98
C PRO A 104 -0.46 5.82 8.34
N GLN A 105 0.35 5.23 7.47
CA GLN A 105 1.12 4.02 7.78
C GLN A 105 2.16 4.30 8.85
N GLN A 106 2.96 5.35 8.66
CA GLN A 106 3.99 5.76 9.62
C GLN A 106 3.36 6.13 10.97
N THR A 107 2.28 6.92 10.96
CA THR A 107 1.55 7.28 12.19
C THR A 107 1.05 6.04 12.94
N SER A 108 0.54 5.04 12.22
CA SER A 108 0.07 3.80 12.82
C SER A 108 1.21 2.96 13.40
N MET A 109 2.34 2.86 12.69
CA MET A 109 3.53 2.15 13.14
C MET A 109 4.10 2.78 14.42
N GLU A 110 4.15 4.10 14.49
CA GLU A 110 4.58 4.84 15.69
C GLU A 110 3.65 4.60 16.87
N PHE A 111 2.34 4.66 16.65
CA PHE A 111 1.34 4.35 17.68
C PHE A 111 1.52 2.94 18.24
N ILE A 112 1.62 1.93 17.37
CA ILE A 112 1.81 0.53 17.74
C ILE A 112 3.12 0.35 18.52
N SER A 113 4.23 0.92 18.02
CA SER A 113 5.54 0.87 18.67
C SER A 113 5.50 1.47 20.08
N ASN A 114 4.88 2.64 20.23
CA ASN A 114 4.72 3.30 21.53
C ASN A 114 3.90 2.46 22.51
N MET A 115 2.81 1.83 22.04
CA MET A 115 2.01 0.93 22.87
C MET A 115 2.81 -0.30 23.32
N HIS A 116 3.61 -0.90 22.43
CA HIS A 116 4.49 -2.01 22.79
C HIS A 116 5.51 -1.62 23.86
N LEU A 117 6.07 -0.41 23.81
CA LEU A 117 7.00 0.08 24.82
C LEU A 117 6.33 0.23 26.19
N GLN A 118 5.14 0.83 26.25
CA GLN A 118 4.38 0.98 27.50
C GLN A 118 4.04 -0.39 28.11
N LEU A 119 3.61 -1.37 27.31
CA LEU A 119 3.33 -2.73 27.79
C LEU A 119 4.60 -3.45 28.29
N LYS A 120 5.74 -3.21 27.64
CA LYS A 120 7.04 -3.77 28.05
C LYS A 120 7.51 -3.20 29.38
N GLU A 121 7.30 -1.91 29.62
CA GLU A 121 7.63 -1.27 30.89
C GLU A 121 6.80 -1.86 32.04
N LEU A 122 5.49 -2.01 31.84
CA LEU A 122 4.60 -2.63 32.82
C LEU A 122 4.99 -4.09 33.13
N SER A 123 5.30 -4.89 32.10
CA SER A 123 5.71 -6.29 32.27
C SER A 123 7.11 -6.47 32.84
N GLY A 124 8.03 -5.52 32.61
CA GLY A 124 9.36 -5.50 33.21
C GLY A 124 9.37 -5.05 34.68
N SER A 125 8.33 -4.34 35.13
CA SER A 125 8.19 -3.89 36.53
C SER A 125 7.78 -5.00 37.52
N HIS A 126 7.49 -6.22 37.05
CA HIS A 126 7.35 -7.40 37.91
C HIS A 126 8.72 -8.09 38.12
N GLN A 127 9.69 -7.36 38.68
CA GLN A 127 10.71 -8.03 39.47
C GLN A 127 10.03 -8.50 40.76
N PRO A 128 10.03 -9.80 41.11
CA PRO A 128 9.72 -10.18 42.47
C PRO A 128 10.75 -9.47 43.34
N GLU A 129 10.27 -8.58 44.21
CA GLU A 129 11.06 -8.03 45.31
C GLU A 129 11.87 -9.19 45.92
N PRO A 130 13.20 -9.10 46.06
CA PRO A 130 13.96 -10.13 46.75
C PRO A 130 13.47 -10.15 48.19
N ALA A 131 12.61 -11.15 48.49
CA ALA A 131 12.03 -11.34 49.80
C ALA A 131 13.15 -11.26 50.85
N PRO A 132 12.97 -10.47 51.94
CA PRO A 132 13.95 -10.43 52.99
C PRO A 132 14.17 -11.85 53.50
N HIS A 133 15.40 -12.33 53.38
CA HIS A 133 15.86 -13.60 53.91
C HIS A 133 15.69 -13.59 55.44
N PHE A 134 14.53 -14.04 55.92
CA PHE A 134 14.35 -14.41 57.31
C PHE A 134 14.76 -15.88 57.49
N PRO A 135 15.64 -16.19 58.46
CA PRO A 135 15.97 -17.58 58.76
C PRO A 135 14.74 -18.26 59.38
N VAL A 136 14.10 -19.13 58.61
CA VAL A 136 13.01 -20.00 59.08
C VAL A 136 13.58 -20.98 60.10
N LYS A 137 13.18 -20.85 61.36
CA LYS A 137 13.29 -21.93 62.36
C LYS A 137 11.90 -22.48 62.68
N ALA A 138 11.78 -23.77 62.35
CA ALA A 138 10.89 -24.80 62.91
C ALA A 138 9.37 -24.67 62.75
N THR A 139 8.86 -25.52 61.85
CA THR A 139 7.79 -26.51 62.05
C THR A 139 6.53 -26.07 62.78
N ILE A 140 5.48 -25.79 61.99
CA ILE A 140 4.11 -26.14 62.36
C ILE A 140 3.46 -26.78 61.14
N ASP A 141 3.21 -28.08 61.25
CA ASP A 141 2.42 -28.85 60.31
C ASP A 141 0.98 -28.32 60.27
N CYS A 142 0.50 -27.97 59.07
CA CYS A 142 -0.93 -27.83 58.83
C CYS A 142 -1.26 -28.57 57.53
N ALA A 143 -1.83 -29.77 57.68
CA ALA A 143 -2.34 -30.56 56.60
C ALA A 143 -3.65 -29.98 56.08
N CYS A 144 -3.77 -29.73 54.77
CA CYS A 144 -5.03 -29.93 54.06
C CYS A 144 -4.85 -30.06 52.54
N SER A 145 -5.01 -31.30 52.07
CA SER A 145 -5.61 -31.78 50.81
C SER A 145 -5.15 -31.22 49.45
N LEU A 146 -4.48 -32.12 48.71
CA LEU A 146 -4.51 -32.22 47.25
C LEU A 146 -5.94 -32.07 46.71
N GLN A 147 -6.12 -31.22 45.70
CA GLN A 147 -7.17 -31.43 44.71
C GLN A 147 -6.61 -31.20 43.31
N THR A 148 -6.39 -32.33 42.63
CA THR A 148 -5.98 -32.40 41.23
C THR A 148 -7.13 -31.93 40.33
N GLY A 149 -6.99 -30.75 39.72
CA GLY A 149 -7.93 -30.21 38.75
C GLY A 149 -7.35 -30.25 37.34
N LYS A 150 -7.70 -31.30 36.59
CA LYS A 150 -7.36 -31.54 35.18
C LYS A 150 -8.36 -30.80 34.28
N ARG A 151 -7.90 -29.92 33.38
CA ARG A 151 -8.67 -29.42 32.20
C ARG A 151 -7.67 -29.27 31.05
N ALA A 152 -7.62 -30.20 30.11
CA ALA A 152 -8.52 -30.37 28.95
C ALA A 152 -8.39 -29.19 27.98
N GLY A 153 -7.89 -29.50 26.78
CA GLY A 153 -7.61 -28.54 25.72
C GLY A 153 -8.84 -27.82 25.18
N GLY A 154 -8.57 -26.72 24.49
CA GLY A 154 -9.53 -25.97 23.71
C GLY A 154 -8.91 -25.60 22.37
N SER A 155 -9.53 -26.07 21.30
CA SER A 155 -9.24 -25.76 19.89
C SER A 155 -9.17 -24.26 19.63
N SER A 156 -8.20 -23.82 18.83
CA SER A 156 -8.30 -22.57 18.10
C SER A 156 -9.37 -22.74 17.01
N ALA A 157 -10.54 -22.14 17.22
CA ALA A 157 -11.50 -21.94 16.15
C ALA A 157 -10.97 -20.85 15.22
N PHE A 158 -10.74 -21.26 13.98
CA PHE A 158 -10.54 -20.49 12.77
C PHE A 158 -11.62 -19.41 12.65
N MET A 159 -11.25 -18.12 12.59
CA MET A 159 -12.19 -17.06 12.25
C MET A 159 -12.31 -16.96 10.73
N GLU A 160 -13.51 -17.32 10.29
CA GLU A 160 -14.06 -17.22 8.94
C GLU A 160 -13.90 -15.79 8.41
N SER A 161 -13.29 -15.67 7.23
CA SER A 161 -13.10 -14.41 6.52
C SER A 161 -14.21 -14.26 5.49
N ASP A 162 -15.31 -13.63 5.89
CA ASP A 162 -16.37 -13.22 4.96
C ASP A 162 -16.92 -11.85 5.37
N GLU A 163 -16.15 -10.79 5.12
CA GLU A 163 -16.72 -9.46 4.89
C GLU A 163 -15.74 -8.54 4.12
N PHE A 164 -15.56 -8.82 2.83
CA PHE A 164 -14.98 -7.82 1.92
C PHE A 164 -15.71 -7.85 0.58
N SER A 165 -16.96 -7.38 0.57
CA SER A 165 -17.68 -7.03 -0.66
C SER A 165 -18.79 -6.03 -0.37
N ARG A 166 -18.39 -4.81 -0.02
CA ARG A 166 -19.23 -3.61 -0.09
C ARG A 166 -18.38 -2.34 0.01
N ILE A 167 -17.55 -2.11 -1.01
CA ILE A 167 -17.19 -0.76 -1.48
C ILE A 167 -17.31 -0.79 -2.99
#